data_AF-A0A1Z7YYH0-F1
#
_entry.id   AF-A0A1Z7YYH0-F1
#
_cell.length_a   1.000
_cell.length_b   1.000
_cell.length_c   1.000
_cell.angle_alpha   90.00
_cell.angle_beta   90.00
_cell.angle_gamma   90.00
#
_symmetry.space_group_name_H-M   'P 1'
#
loop_
_entity.id
_entity.type
_entity.pdbx_description
1 polymer ?
#
loop_
_entity_poly.entity_id
_entity_poly.type
_entity_poly.pdbx_seq_one_letter_code
_entity_poly.pdbx_strand_id
1 'polypeptide(L)' 'MQHELEEGQTQGTVKWFSDKKGFGFICADEYEGDIFVHHKDIVGKGFRKLLVGQQVSFVAIDGDRGVQASEVRILA' A
#
# COMPACT_ATOMS: atom_id res chain seq x y z
N MET A 1 -11.97 -5.07 20.53
CA MET A 1 -11.15 -4.01 19.89
C MET A 1 -10.26 -4.67 18.85
N GLN A 2 -10.84 -5.08 17.74
CA GLN A 2 -10.10 -5.45 16.54
C GLN A 2 -10.67 -4.55 15.45
N HIS A 3 -9.80 -3.76 14.83
CA HIS A 3 -10.18 -2.83 13.78
C HIS A 3 -10.82 -3.62 12.66
N GLU A 4 -12.11 -3.38 12.47
CA GLU A 4 -12.84 -3.73 11.26
C GLU A 4 -12.15 -2.96 10.13
N LEU A 5 -11.63 -3.67 9.13
CA LEU A 5 -11.15 -3.04 7.91
C LEU A 5 -12.33 -2.23 7.38
N GLU A 6 -12.16 -0.93 7.21
CA GLU A 6 -13.24 -0.10 6.67
C GLU A 6 -13.65 -0.66 5.30
N GLU A 7 -14.95 -0.72 5.02
CA GLU A 7 -15.47 -1.29 3.78
C GLU A 7 -14.75 -0.65 2.57
N GLY A 8 -13.97 -1.45 1.84
CA GLY A 8 -13.13 -0.99 0.73
C GLY A 8 -11.62 -0.98 0.97
N GLN A 9 -11.14 -1.37 2.16
CA GLN A 9 -9.71 -1.61 2.39
C GLN A 9 -9.28 -3.05 2.05
N THR A 10 -8.25 -3.16 1.22
CA THR A 10 -7.55 -4.41 0.89
C THR A 10 -6.27 -4.51 1.70
N GLN A 11 -5.82 -5.75 1.95
CA GLN A 11 -4.52 -6.03 2.54
C GLN A 11 -3.54 -6.56 1.50
N GLY A 12 -2.26 -6.28 1.71
CA GLY A 12 -1.22 -6.81 0.86
C GLY A 12 0.16 -6.75 1.50
N THR A 13 1.12 -7.31 0.78
CA THR A 13 2.52 -7.37 1.18
C THR A 13 3.36 -6.50 0.26
N VAL A 14 4.21 -5.65 0.84
CA VAL A 14 5.12 -4.80 0.08
C VAL A 14 6.15 -5.68 -0.64
N LYS A 15 6.08 -5.71 -1.96
CA LYS A 15 7.02 -6.44 -2.82
C LYS A 15 8.34 -5.70 -2.95
N TRP A 16 8.26 -4.39 -3.14
CA TRP A 16 9.43 -3.54 -3.36
C TRP A 16 9.09 -2.07 -3.08
N PHE A 17 10.00 -1.32 -2.47
CA PHE A 17 9.86 0.11 -2.30
C PHE A 17 11.22 0.79 -2.38
N SER A 18 11.27 1.97 -3.00
CA SER A 18 12.49 2.78 -3.05
C SER A 18 12.28 4.13 -2.39
N ASP A 19 12.86 4.29 -1.20
CA ASP A 19 12.90 5.57 -0.47
C ASP A 19 13.46 6.72 -1.31
N LYS A 20 14.45 6.42 -2.17
CA LYS A 20 15.07 7.40 -3.06
C LYS A 20 14.13 7.85 -4.18
N LYS A 21 13.30 6.94 -4.72
CA LYS A 21 12.36 7.26 -5.79
C LYS A 21 10.98 7.69 -5.27
N GLY A 22 10.66 7.39 -4.02
CA GLY A 22 9.38 7.73 -3.39
C GLY A 22 8.21 6.85 -3.84
N PHE A 23 8.45 5.68 -4.42
CA PHE A 23 7.40 4.75 -4.85
C PHE A 23 7.82 3.29 -4.75
N GLY A 24 6.84 2.40 -4.86
CA GLY A 24 7.01 0.96 -4.80
C GLY A 24 5.81 0.18 -5.35
N PHE A 25 5.77 -1.10 -5.00
CA PHE A 25 4.75 -2.06 -5.39
C PHE A 25 4.33 -2.95 -4.23
N ILE A 26 3.04 -3.24 -4.15
CA ILE A 26 2.39 -4.14 -3.20
C ILE A 26 1.78 -5.30 -3.98
N CYS A 27 1.86 -6.52 -3.45
CA CYS A 27 1.09 -7.65 -3.94
C CYS A 27 -0.09 -7.89 -3.00
N ALA A 28 -1.28 -8.12 -3.56
CA ALA A 28 -2.47 -8.51 -2.82
C ALA A 28 -3.20 -9.62 -3.59
N ASP A 29 -3.71 -10.62 -2.88
CA ASP A 29 -4.35 -11.78 -3.51
C ASP A 29 -5.64 -11.42 -4.27
N GLU A 30 -6.26 -10.30 -3.91
CA GLU A 30 -7.49 -9.78 -4.53
C GLU A 30 -7.24 -9.14 -5.91
N TYR A 31 -5.99 -8.85 -6.26
CA TYR A 31 -5.65 -8.15 -7.50
C TYR A 31 -4.63 -8.93 -8.34
N GLU A 32 -4.90 -9.06 -9.64
CA GLU A 32 -3.93 -9.60 -10.57
C GLU A 32 -2.82 -8.57 -10.84
N GLY A 33 -1.60 -8.88 -10.40
CA GLY A 33 -0.40 -8.08 -10.66
C GLY A 33 0.06 -7.23 -9.47
N ASP A 34 0.97 -6.31 -9.77
CA ASP A 34 1.60 -5.44 -8.77
C ASP A 34 0.80 -4.14 -8.63
N ILE A 35 0.39 -3.81 -7.40
CA ILE A 35 -0.32 -2.58 -7.07
C ILE A 35 0.69 -1.48 -6.81
N PHE A 36 0.59 -0.37 -7.54
CA PHE A 36 1.49 0.76 -7.39
C PHE A 36 1.26 1.52 -6.07
N VAL A 37 2.32 1.95 -5.38
CA VAL A 37 2.21 2.80 -4.20
C VAL A 37 3.19 3.96 -4.27
N HIS A 38 2.72 5.18 -3.95
CA HIS A 38 3.56 6.37 -3.85
C HIS A 38 3.65 6.83 -2.38
N HIS A 39 4.79 7.42 -1.99
CA HIS A 39 5.05 7.80 -0.60
C HIS A 39 4.04 8.83 -0.05
N LYS A 40 3.34 9.56 -0.93
CA LYS A 40 2.29 10.53 -0.55
C LYS A 40 1.05 9.83 0.01
N ASP A 41 0.79 8.62 -0.43
CA ASP A 41 -0.41 7.85 -0.07
C ASP A 41 -0.23 7.07 1.23
N ILE A 42 1.01 6.96 1.72
CA ILE A 42 1.32 6.39 3.03
C ILE A 42 0.84 7.34 4.13
N VAL A 43 -0.08 6.84 4.96
CA VAL A 43 -0.63 7.57 6.09
C VAL A 43 0.37 7.55 7.25
N GLY A 44 0.71 8.75 7.75
CA GLY A 44 1.62 8.89 8.88
C GLY A 44 2.37 10.23 8.89
N LYS A 45 3.07 10.47 10.00
CA LYS A 45 3.95 11.63 10.20
C LYS A 45 5.41 11.23 10.02
N GLY A 46 6.23 12.13 9.47
CA GLY A 46 7.66 11.90 9.28
C GLY A 46 8.00 11.22 7.93
N PHE A 47 9.13 10.51 7.89
CA PHE A 47 9.63 9.88 6.66
C PHE A 47 8.81 8.63 6.32
N ARG A 48 8.06 8.71 5.22
CA ARG A 48 7.11 7.69 4.76
C ARG A 48 7.82 6.67 3.88
N LYS A 49 8.13 5.51 4.46
CA LYS A 49 8.84 4.40 3.81
C LYS A 49 8.19 3.07 4.13
N LEU A 50 8.34 2.13 3.22
CA LEU A 50 7.87 0.75 3.34
C LEU A 50 9.06 -0.21 3.22
N LEU A 51 9.00 -1.30 3.95
CA LEU A 51 10.00 -2.37 3.91
C LEU A 51 9.47 -3.53 3.08
N VAL A 52 10.35 -4.22 2.35
CA VAL A 52 9.99 -5.45 1.64
C VAL A 52 9.48 -6.50 2.64
N GLY A 53 8.38 -7.17 2.30
CA GLY A 53 7.71 -8.15 3.16
C GLY A 53 6.78 -7.55 4.21
N GLN A 54 6.67 -6.21 4.29
CA GLN A 54 5.80 -5.55 5.25
C GLN A 54 4.33 -5.71 4.88
N GLN A 55 3.50 -6.07 5.86
CA GLN A 55 2.06 -6.12 5.72
C GLN A 55 1.47 -4.71 5.79
N VAL A 56 0.56 -4.41 4.87
CA VAL A 56 -0.11 -3.11 4.77
C VAL A 56 -1.59 -3.28 4.49
N SER A 57 -2.40 -2.32 4.95
CA SER A 57 -3.75 -2.10 4.44
C SER A 57 -3.80 -0.84 3.60
N PHE A 58 -4.66 -0.82 2.59
CA PHE A 58 -4.79 0.30 1.67
C PHE A 58 -6.16 0.27 1.00
N VAL A 59 -6.57 1.40 0.42
CA VAL A 59 -7.72 1.48 -0.48
C VAL A 59 -7.19 1.33 -1.91
N ALA A 60 -7.63 0.30 -2.62
CA ALA A 60 -7.29 0.12 -4.02
C ALA A 60 -8.13 1.04 -4.91
N ILE A 61 -7.49 1.79 -5.79
CA ILE A 61 -8.16 2.67 -6.75
C ILE A 61 -7.61 2.41 -8.16
N ASP A 62 -8.48 2.52 -9.17
CA ASP A 62 -8.07 2.46 -10.57
C ASP A 62 -7.29 3.74 -10.94
N GLY A 63 -6.06 3.58 -11.40
CA GLY A 63 -5.22 4.66 -11.91
C GLY A 63 -4.95 4.55 -13.41
N ASP A 64 -4.36 5.60 -13.99
CA ASP A 64 -4.03 5.66 -15.43
C ASP A 64 -3.09 4.54 -15.92
N ARG A 65 -2.42 3.84 -15.00
CA ARG A 65 -1.43 2.79 -15.31
C ARG A 65 -1.71 1.48 -14.55
N GLY A 66 -2.96 1.25 -14.18
CA GLY A 66 -3.37 0.11 -13.37
C GLY A 66 -3.69 0.50 -11.93
N VAL A 67 -3.91 -0.51 -11.09
CA VAL A 67 -4.35 -0.33 -9.70
C VAL A 67 -3.25 0.33 -8.87
N GLN A 68 -3.64 1.32 -8.06
CA GLN A 68 -2.76 1.99 -7.10
C GLN A 68 -3.36 1.92 -5.69
N ALA A 69 -2.47 1.95 -4.69
CA ALA A 69 -2.80 1.94 -3.28
C ALA A 69 -2.90 3.37 -2.74
N SER A 70 -4.07 3.73 -2.21
CA SER A 70 -4.34 4.95 -1.46
C SER A 70 -4.45 4.65 0.04
N GLU A 71 -4.32 5.68 0.87
CA GLU A 71 -4.49 5.60 2.34
C GLU A 71 -3.72 4.43 2.99
N VAL A 72 -2.48 4.22 2.54
CA VAL A 72 -1.68 3.05 2.92
C VAL A 72 -1.25 3.13 4.38
N ARG A 73 -1.56 2.09 5.15
CA ARG A 73 -1.24 1.95 6.57
C ARG A 73 -0.43 0.68 6.79
N ILE A 74 0.58 0.78 7.65
CA ILE A 74 1.38 -0.37 8.07
C ILE A 74 0.56 -1.18 9.08
N LEU A 75 0.43 -2.48 8.84
CA LEU A 75 -0.13 -3.42 9.80
C LEU A 75 1.01 -3.93 10.70
N ALA A 76 0.78 -3.88 12.02
CA ALA A 76 1.73 -4.32 13.04
C ALA A 76 1.52 -5.79 13.40
#